data_AF-A0A101IW84-F1
#
_entry.id   AF-A0A101IW84-F1
#
_cell.length_a   1.000
_cell.length_b   1.000
_cell.length_c   1.000
_cell.angle_alpha   90.00
_cell.angle_beta   90.00
_cell.angle_gamma   90.00
#
_symmetry.space_group_name_H-M   'P 1'
#
loop_
_entity.id
_entity.type
_entity.pdbx_description
1 polymer ?
#
loop_
_entity_poly.entity_id
_entity_poly.type
_entity_poly.pdbx_seq_one_letter_code
_entity_poly.pdbx_strand_id
1 'polypeptide(L)'
;MHCPVCGHDCVTDARALLTELPGRFAPCPDCMGLVYDKQSPPPDIDTVEPCPSCGKRFIDEVFARIYRVMVAEGDLAGTEPLAAVGTPLVHPGSAMHRAPYLPPGSLVLLSRSVGERAAARLVAEVPEVRGVVRTGAATPGIKDTDAAPQVYTLLAGCDVRADIFHTRAGPIVVYKQQSALHIEFPRDRDPKILALEREIGRHRPRTFVDACSGAGTLGLAAIRAGVPHVIANDAWYAAAYWTAYNLQVNREFLGGPGVPGWAELFLSHRPQYIWGLAWVARRHLLPETAVSGGRSLRKATAACRIHCVPTEKPRPMRSAERYQSPGGGGDLLPRVPVQARKGADLP
;
A
#
# COMPACT_ATOMS: atom_id res chain seq x y z
N MET A 1 5.63 -5.09 18.99
CA MET A 1 4.35 -4.51 19.47
C MET A 1 3.27 -5.50 19.14
N HIS A 2 2.32 -5.72 20.05
CA HIS A 2 1.26 -6.69 19.84
C HIS A 2 0.35 -6.26 18.69
N CYS A 3 0.22 -7.14 17.71
CA CYS A 3 -0.62 -6.99 16.55
C CYS A 3 -2.09 -7.10 16.97
N PRO A 4 -2.93 -6.08 16.75
CA PRO A 4 -4.33 -6.12 17.21
C PRO A 4 -5.20 -7.10 16.42
N VAL A 5 -4.69 -7.65 15.32
CA VAL A 5 -5.38 -8.62 14.48
C VAL A 5 -5.05 -10.05 14.89
N CYS A 6 -3.76 -10.41 14.95
CA CYS A 6 -3.36 -11.79 15.25
C CYS A 6 -2.85 -12.00 16.67
N GLY A 7 -2.69 -10.95 17.49
CA GLY A 7 -2.18 -11.05 18.85
C GLY A 7 -0.67 -11.29 19.00
N HIS A 8 0.06 -11.54 17.90
CA HIS A 8 1.51 -11.79 17.90
C HIS A 8 2.33 -10.50 17.69
N ASP A 9 3.66 -10.56 17.72
CA ASP A 9 4.56 -9.42 17.46
C ASP A 9 4.74 -9.11 15.97
N CYS A 10 3.62 -9.01 15.25
CA CYS A 10 3.56 -8.76 13.81
C CYS A 10 3.92 -7.30 13.42
N VAL A 11 3.94 -6.39 14.39
CA VAL A 11 4.19 -4.95 14.21
C VAL A 11 5.46 -4.54 14.95
N THR A 12 6.33 -3.84 14.23
CA THR A 12 7.57 -3.26 14.75
C THR A 12 7.55 -1.74 14.67
N ASP A 13 8.35 -1.07 15.51
CA ASP A 13 8.55 0.38 15.41
C ASP A 13 9.17 0.74 14.06
N ALA A 14 8.87 1.95 13.57
CA ALA A 14 9.28 2.40 12.25
C ALA A 14 10.80 2.32 12.05
N ARG A 15 11.62 2.64 13.07
CA ARG A 15 13.08 2.59 12.97
C ARG A 15 13.57 1.18 12.67
N ALA A 16 13.13 0.20 13.45
CA ALA A 16 13.53 -1.19 13.28
C ALA A 16 13.18 -1.69 11.88
N LEU A 17 11.94 -1.43 11.42
CA LEU A 17 11.49 -1.83 10.08
C LEU A 17 12.31 -1.18 8.97
N LEU A 18 12.63 0.11 9.09
CA LEU A 18 13.43 0.85 8.10
C LEU A 18 14.90 0.41 8.08
N THR A 19 15.47 0.01 9.22
CA THR A 19 16.83 -0.55 9.30
C THR A 19 16.94 -1.89 8.59
N GLU A 20 15.91 -2.73 8.68
CA GLU A 20 15.90 -4.05 8.01
C GLU A 20 15.49 -4.00 6.53
N LEU A 21 14.86 -2.91 6.09
CA LEU A 21 14.32 -2.81 4.73
C LEU A 21 15.39 -3.00 3.64
N PRO A 22 16.60 -2.39 3.74
CA PRO A 22 17.69 -2.69 2.82
C PRO A 22 18.07 -4.17 2.90
N GLY A 23 17.92 -4.89 1.78
CA GLY A 23 18.29 -6.30 1.71
C GLY A 23 17.19 -7.29 2.10
N ARG A 24 16.06 -6.83 2.67
CA ARG A 24 14.95 -7.72 3.06
C ARG A 24 14.45 -8.57 1.90
N PHE A 25 14.30 -7.96 0.74
CA PHE A 25 13.84 -8.62 -0.49
C PHE A 25 14.95 -8.86 -1.52
N ALA A 26 16.19 -8.50 -1.18
CA ALA A 26 17.32 -8.72 -2.07
C ALA A 26 17.76 -10.19 -2.01
N PRO A 27 18.15 -10.77 -3.16
CA PRO A 27 18.79 -12.08 -3.18
C PRO A 27 20.18 -12.02 -2.53
N CYS A 28 20.59 -13.11 -1.91
CA CYS A 28 22.01 -13.38 -1.67
C CYS A 28 22.66 -14.03 -2.91
N PRO A 29 23.99 -14.20 -2.97
CA PRO A 29 24.66 -14.83 -4.11
C PRO A 29 24.14 -16.23 -4.44
N ASP A 30 23.67 -16.97 -3.45
CA ASP A 30 23.14 -18.34 -3.59
C ASP A 30 21.63 -18.40 -3.91
N CYS A 31 20.96 -17.26 -4.04
CA CYS A 31 19.54 -17.25 -4.40
C CYS A 31 19.37 -17.60 -5.89
N MET A 32 18.59 -18.64 -6.14
CA MET A 32 18.07 -18.98 -7.47
C MET A 32 16.63 -18.49 -7.59
N GLY A 33 16.20 -18.17 -8.80
CA GLY A 33 14.82 -17.77 -9.05
C GLY A 33 14.42 -18.00 -10.50
N LEU A 34 13.36 -18.78 -10.68
CA LEU A 34 12.76 -19.01 -11.99
C LEU A 34 11.66 -17.97 -12.27
N VAL A 35 11.77 -17.27 -13.40
CA VAL A 35 10.72 -16.36 -13.86
C VAL A 35 9.69 -17.17 -14.62
N TYR A 36 8.43 -17.06 -14.20
CA TYR A 36 7.32 -17.76 -14.84
C TYR A 36 6.46 -16.79 -15.66
N ASP A 37 5.86 -17.32 -16.74
CA ASP A 37 4.81 -16.61 -17.45
C ASP A 37 3.55 -16.56 -16.59
N LYS A 38 3.16 -15.35 -16.20
CA LYS A 38 2.02 -15.11 -15.32
C LYS A 38 0.67 -15.36 -16.00
N GLN A 39 0.66 -15.46 -17.34
CA GLN A 39 -0.52 -15.72 -18.16
C GLN A 39 -0.71 -17.21 -18.50
N SER A 40 0.20 -18.06 -18.03
CA SER A 40 0.13 -19.51 -18.19
C SER A 40 0.07 -20.19 -16.82
N PRO A 41 -0.47 -21.43 -16.72
CA PRO A 41 -0.28 -22.26 -15.54
C PRO A 41 1.21 -22.41 -15.23
N PRO A 42 1.62 -22.52 -13.95
CA PRO A 42 3.01 -22.76 -13.61
C PRO A 42 3.49 -24.09 -14.21
N PRO A 43 4.76 -24.19 -14.64
CA PRO A 43 5.30 -25.43 -15.18
C PRO A 43 5.25 -26.55 -14.15
N ASP A 44 5.11 -27.79 -14.63
CA ASP A 44 5.13 -28.99 -13.81
C ASP A 44 6.58 -29.38 -13.46
N ILE A 45 7.19 -28.58 -12.56
CA ILE A 45 8.54 -28.78 -12.04
C ILE A 45 8.51 -28.84 -10.52
N ASP A 46 9.35 -29.66 -9.88
CA ASP A 46 9.37 -29.72 -8.41
C ASP A 46 9.56 -28.33 -7.78
N THR A 47 8.84 -28.07 -6.68
CA THR A 47 8.93 -26.77 -6.02
C THR A 47 10.35 -26.55 -5.53
N VAL A 48 10.95 -25.44 -5.91
CA VAL A 48 12.28 -25.07 -5.45
C VAL A 48 12.25 -24.80 -3.94
N GLU A 49 13.14 -25.46 -3.20
CA GLU A 49 13.33 -25.23 -1.78
C GLU A 49 13.81 -23.78 -1.52
N PRO A 50 13.54 -23.19 -0.34
CA PRO A 50 14.06 -21.88 -0.02
C PRO A 50 15.59 -21.87 -0.11
N CYS A 51 16.18 -20.72 -0.43
CA CYS A 51 17.63 -20.58 -0.50
C CYS A 51 18.28 -21.06 0.81
N PRO A 52 19.24 -22.00 0.77
CA PRO A 52 19.82 -22.59 1.98
C PRO A 52 20.59 -21.57 2.83
N SER A 53 21.11 -20.52 2.21
CA SER A 53 21.93 -19.51 2.88
C SER A 53 21.10 -18.42 3.58
N CYS A 54 19.92 -18.06 3.04
CA CYS A 54 19.14 -16.93 3.57
C CYS A 54 17.65 -17.23 3.80
N GLY A 55 17.17 -18.41 3.45
CA GLY A 55 15.78 -18.87 3.64
C GLY A 55 14.75 -18.16 2.76
N LYS A 56 15.17 -17.34 1.79
CA LYS A 56 14.26 -16.62 0.88
C LYS A 56 13.95 -17.45 -0.37
N ARG A 57 12.81 -17.19 -1.00
CA ARG A 57 12.40 -17.78 -2.28
C ARG A 57 11.96 -16.70 -3.27
N PHE A 58 12.18 -16.91 -4.56
CA PHE A 58 11.70 -15.97 -5.57
C PHE A 58 10.17 -15.95 -5.64
N ILE A 59 9.57 -14.77 -5.83
CA ILE A 59 8.10 -14.61 -5.74
C ILE A 59 7.31 -15.50 -6.70
N ASP A 60 7.80 -15.72 -7.92
CA ASP A 60 7.08 -16.55 -8.90
C ASP A 60 7.02 -18.02 -8.44
N GLU A 61 8.07 -18.51 -7.77
CA GLU A 61 8.13 -19.86 -7.18
C GLU A 61 7.23 -19.99 -5.95
N VAL A 62 7.16 -18.95 -5.12
CA VAL A 62 6.18 -18.87 -4.02
C VAL A 62 4.76 -18.98 -4.59
N PHE A 63 4.46 -18.26 -5.67
CA PHE A 63 3.15 -18.30 -6.31
C PHE A 63 2.84 -19.65 -6.95
N ALA A 64 3.82 -20.34 -7.56
CA ALA A 64 3.63 -21.68 -8.07
C ALA A 64 3.29 -22.68 -6.95
N ARG A 65 3.92 -22.54 -5.77
CA ARG A 65 3.57 -23.34 -4.58
C ARG A 65 2.15 -23.04 -4.08
N ILE A 66 1.77 -21.77 -4.02
CA ILE A 66 0.40 -21.36 -3.65
C ILE A 66 -0.61 -21.94 -4.64
N TYR A 67 -0.34 -21.84 -5.94
CA TYR A 67 -1.18 -22.39 -7.01
C TYR A 67 -1.43 -23.89 -6.81
N ARG A 68 -0.40 -24.68 -6.50
CA ARG A 68 -0.54 -26.12 -6.25
C ARG A 68 -1.42 -26.45 -5.06
N VAL A 69 -1.30 -25.70 -3.96
CA VAL A 69 -2.19 -25.89 -2.80
C VAL A 69 -3.63 -25.57 -3.18
N MET A 70 -3.88 -24.50 -3.95
CA MET A 70 -5.21 -24.14 -4.42
C MET A 70 -5.81 -25.19 -5.37
N VAL A 71 -5.01 -25.77 -6.26
CA VAL A 71 -5.45 -26.89 -7.12
C VAL A 71 -5.77 -28.13 -6.28
N ALA A 72 -4.90 -28.48 -5.32
CA ALA A 72 -5.09 -29.65 -4.48
C ALA A 72 -6.35 -29.56 -3.60
N GLU A 73 -6.74 -28.36 -3.16
CA GLU A 73 -7.98 -28.13 -2.42
C GLU A 73 -9.20 -27.87 -3.33
N GLY A 74 -9.04 -27.84 -4.65
CA GLY A 74 -10.11 -27.65 -5.62
C GLY A 74 -10.56 -26.19 -5.82
N ASP A 75 -9.80 -25.22 -5.32
CA ASP A 75 -10.04 -23.79 -5.56
C ASP A 75 -9.68 -23.36 -7.00
N LEU A 76 -8.80 -24.12 -7.65
CA LEU A 76 -8.39 -23.97 -9.06
C LEU A 76 -8.47 -25.33 -9.76
N ALA A 77 -8.78 -25.35 -11.05
CA ALA A 77 -8.84 -26.55 -11.87
C ALA A 77 -7.45 -27.02 -12.37
N GLY A 78 -6.43 -26.18 -12.27
CA GLY A 78 -5.06 -26.48 -12.72
C GLY A 78 -4.75 -25.97 -14.12
N THR A 79 -5.75 -25.42 -14.82
CA THR A 79 -5.59 -24.82 -16.17
C THR A 79 -5.52 -23.30 -16.16
N GLU A 80 -5.75 -22.68 -15.01
CA GLU A 80 -5.76 -21.24 -14.84
C GLU A 80 -4.35 -20.63 -14.94
N PRO A 81 -4.22 -19.38 -15.38
CA PRO A 81 -2.95 -18.69 -15.34
C PRO A 81 -2.44 -18.53 -13.90
N LEU A 82 -1.12 -18.47 -13.69
CA LEU A 82 -0.53 -18.21 -12.37
C LEU A 82 -1.08 -16.93 -11.72
N ALA A 83 -1.44 -15.92 -12.52
CA ALA A 83 -2.08 -14.69 -12.04
C ALA A 83 -3.47 -14.91 -11.39
N ALA A 84 -4.13 -16.05 -11.63
CA ALA A 84 -5.42 -16.38 -11.03
C ALA A 84 -5.33 -16.68 -9.52
N VAL A 85 -4.13 -16.99 -9.01
CA VAL A 85 -3.86 -17.18 -7.58
C VAL A 85 -4.34 -15.98 -6.77
N GLY A 86 -4.02 -14.78 -7.23
CA GLY A 86 -4.37 -13.54 -6.54
C GLY A 86 -3.33 -12.45 -6.67
N THR A 87 -3.50 -11.39 -5.87
CA THR A 87 -2.58 -10.25 -5.80
C THR A 87 -1.63 -10.42 -4.62
N PRO A 88 -0.29 -10.39 -4.84
CA PRO A 88 0.68 -10.37 -3.77
C PRO A 88 0.75 -9.01 -3.09
N LEU A 89 0.62 -8.98 -1.77
CA LEU A 89 0.97 -7.83 -0.95
C LEU A 89 2.18 -8.15 -0.07
N VAL A 90 3.37 -7.72 -0.51
CA VAL A 90 4.62 -7.91 0.24
C VAL A 90 4.69 -7.05 1.49
N HIS A 91 5.30 -7.57 2.56
CA HIS A 91 5.42 -6.93 3.86
C HIS A 91 6.89 -6.79 4.29
N PRO A 92 7.35 -5.55 4.54
CA PRO A 92 6.69 -4.28 4.25
C PRO A 92 6.55 -4.03 2.73
N GLY A 93 5.56 -3.22 2.38
CA GLY A 93 5.43 -2.65 1.05
C GLY A 93 6.38 -1.51 0.84
N SER A 94 7.19 -1.56 -0.21
CA SER A 94 7.95 -0.42 -0.69
C SER A 94 7.96 -0.43 -2.21
N ALA A 95 8.33 0.70 -2.82
CA ALA A 95 8.65 0.70 -4.23
C ALA A 95 9.88 -0.20 -4.47
N MET A 96 9.81 -1.03 -5.51
CA MET A 96 10.85 -1.99 -5.85
C MET A 96 11.05 -1.99 -7.37
N HIS A 97 12.32 -1.98 -7.78
CA HIS A 97 12.70 -2.01 -9.20
C HIS A 97 12.88 -3.42 -9.76
N ARG A 98 12.82 -4.44 -8.91
CA ARG A 98 12.98 -5.85 -9.26
C ARG A 98 11.96 -6.69 -8.49
N ALA A 99 11.63 -7.85 -9.06
CA ALA A 99 10.80 -8.83 -8.38
C ALA A 99 11.50 -9.31 -7.09
N PRO A 100 10.77 -9.40 -5.96
CA PRO A 100 11.36 -9.67 -4.66
C PRO A 100 11.68 -11.15 -4.43
N TYR A 101 12.68 -11.39 -3.58
CA TYR A 101 12.89 -12.66 -2.91
C TYR A 101 12.24 -12.58 -1.53
N LEU A 102 11.24 -13.42 -1.28
CA LEU A 102 10.37 -13.32 -0.13
C LEU A 102 10.95 -14.12 1.06
N PRO A 103 11.22 -13.47 2.20
CA PRO A 103 11.47 -14.18 3.45
C PRO A 103 10.16 -14.72 4.07
N PRO A 104 10.23 -15.60 5.08
CA PRO A 104 9.05 -16.06 5.81
C PRO A 104 8.19 -14.91 6.36
N GLY A 105 6.87 -15.09 6.36
CA GLY A 105 5.90 -14.15 6.91
C GLY A 105 5.87 -12.77 6.23
N SER A 106 6.27 -12.70 4.96
CA SER A 106 6.40 -11.45 4.20
C SER A 106 5.35 -11.27 3.10
N LEU A 107 4.36 -12.15 2.97
CA LEU A 107 3.33 -12.07 1.93
C LEU A 107 1.92 -12.14 2.53
N VAL A 108 1.10 -11.13 2.26
CA VAL A 108 -0.36 -11.22 2.41
C VAL A 108 -0.94 -11.51 1.03
N LEU A 109 -1.69 -12.61 0.90
CA LEU A 109 -2.34 -13.00 -0.35
C LEU A 109 -3.77 -12.45 -0.40
N LEU A 110 -4.08 -11.72 -1.47
CA LEU A 110 -5.46 -11.33 -1.77
C LEU A 110 -5.99 -12.17 -2.93
N SER A 111 -7.04 -12.94 -2.70
CA SER A 111 -7.60 -13.80 -3.74
C SER A 111 -9.13 -13.78 -3.72
N ARG A 112 -9.75 -13.99 -4.86
CA ARG A 112 -11.22 -14.17 -4.96
C ARG A 112 -11.63 -15.63 -4.90
N SER A 113 -10.76 -16.52 -5.40
CA SER A 113 -11.01 -17.95 -5.56
C SER A 113 -10.63 -18.79 -4.34
N VAL A 114 -9.79 -18.27 -3.45
CA VAL A 114 -9.27 -19.05 -2.32
C VAL A 114 -10.35 -19.46 -1.30
N GLY A 115 -10.38 -20.75 -1.00
CA GLY A 115 -11.20 -21.42 0.01
C GLY A 115 -10.57 -21.36 1.41
N GLU A 116 -11.35 -21.68 2.43
CA GLU A 116 -10.88 -21.69 3.83
C GLU A 116 -9.83 -22.76 4.09
N ARG A 117 -10.01 -23.96 3.51
CA ARG A 117 -9.07 -25.08 3.63
C ARG A 117 -7.73 -24.75 3.01
N ALA A 118 -7.73 -24.22 1.78
CA ALA A 118 -6.50 -23.76 1.15
C ALA A 118 -5.86 -22.63 1.94
N ALA A 119 -6.62 -21.63 2.41
CA ALA A 119 -6.06 -20.55 3.21
C ALA A 119 -5.32 -21.04 4.47
N ALA A 120 -5.91 -21.99 5.21
CA ALA A 120 -5.28 -22.60 6.37
C ALA A 120 -4.00 -23.35 6.00
N ARG A 121 -4.03 -24.17 4.95
CA ARG A 121 -2.85 -24.89 4.44
C ARG A 121 -1.76 -23.95 3.96
N LEU A 122 -2.11 -22.88 3.26
CA LEU A 122 -1.15 -21.90 2.74
C LEU A 122 -0.35 -21.25 3.88
N VAL A 123 -1.01 -20.83 4.96
CA VAL A 123 -0.32 -20.25 6.12
C VAL A 123 0.54 -21.29 6.86
N ALA A 124 0.16 -22.56 6.85
CA ALA A 124 0.90 -23.64 7.51
C ALA A 124 2.08 -24.18 6.67
N GLU A 125 1.93 -24.27 5.35
CA GLU A 125 2.84 -25.00 4.45
C GLU A 125 3.68 -24.09 3.55
N VAL A 126 3.34 -22.81 3.41
CA VAL A 126 4.07 -21.83 2.58
C VAL A 126 4.65 -20.76 3.51
N PRO A 127 5.92 -20.87 3.95
CA PRO A 127 6.49 -20.03 5.00
C PRO A 127 6.39 -18.53 4.75
N GLU A 128 6.41 -18.10 3.49
CA GLU A 128 6.31 -16.71 3.07
C GLU A 128 4.92 -16.12 3.31
N VAL A 129 3.87 -16.96 3.28
CA VAL A 129 2.48 -16.54 3.45
C VAL A 129 2.22 -16.21 4.92
N ARG A 130 2.06 -14.91 5.18
CA ARG A 130 1.69 -14.33 6.47
C ARG A 130 0.19 -14.43 6.74
N GLY A 131 -0.62 -14.26 5.69
CA GLY A 131 -2.07 -14.25 5.80
C GLY A 131 -2.76 -14.26 4.45
N VAL A 132 -4.01 -14.72 4.45
CA VAL A 132 -4.82 -14.93 3.24
C VAL A 132 -6.16 -14.23 3.42
N VAL A 133 -6.50 -13.34 2.48
CA VAL A 133 -7.71 -12.55 2.50
C VAL A 133 -8.54 -12.85 1.26
N ARG A 134 -9.80 -13.22 1.47
CA ARG A 134 -10.80 -13.33 0.40
C ARG A 134 -11.33 -11.95 0.05
N THR A 135 -11.06 -11.51 -1.17
CA THR A 135 -11.54 -10.22 -1.67
C THR A 135 -12.97 -10.28 -2.21
N GLY A 136 -13.73 -9.22 -1.98
CA GLY A 136 -15.06 -9.01 -2.54
C GLY A 136 -15.06 -8.15 -3.80
N ALA A 137 -16.26 -7.79 -4.25
CA ALA A 137 -16.45 -6.94 -5.44
C ALA A 137 -16.16 -5.44 -5.17
N ALA A 138 -16.26 -5.00 -3.92
CA ALA A 138 -16.14 -3.61 -3.53
C ALA A 138 -14.87 -3.34 -2.70
N THR A 139 -14.29 -2.15 -2.85
CA THR A 139 -13.16 -1.70 -2.04
C THR A 139 -13.54 -1.57 -0.56
N PRO A 140 -12.70 -2.07 0.38
CA PRO A 140 -12.95 -1.92 1.81
C PRO A 140 -13.01 -0.47 2.28
N GLY A 141 -13.86 -0.22 3.28
CA GLY A 141 -14.17 1.08 3.85
C GLY A 141 -15.61 1.52 3.63
N ILE A 142 -15.90 2.78 3.91
CA ILE A 142 -17.23 3.38 3.76
C ILE A 142 -17.26 4.30 2.54
N LYS A 143 -18.36 4.24 1.77
CA LYS A 143 -18.64 5.18 0.67
C LYS A 143 -19.63 6.26 1.09
N ASP A 144 -20.54 5.91 1.99
CA ASP A 144 -21.58 6.73 2.58
C ASP A 144 -21.62 6.39 4.08
N THR A 145 -21.81 7.39 4.94
CA THR A 145 -21.90 7.20 6.40
C THR A 145 -23.13 6.44 6.83
N ASP A 146 -24.17 6.38 5.98
CA ASP A 146 -25.39 5.64 6.25
C ASP A 146 -25.35 4.21 5.70
N ALA A 147 -24.34 3.87 4.89
CA ALA A 147 -24.16 2.54 4.33
C ALA A 147 -23.29 1.65 5.22
N ALA A 148 -23.56 0.35 5.18
CA ALA A 148 -22.69 -0.63 5.82
C ALA A 148 -21.27 -0.59 5.20
N PRO A 149 -20.22 -0.64 6.03
CA PRO A 149 -18.85 -0.68 5.54
C PRO A 149 -18.64 -1.93 4.69
N GLN A 150 -17.87 -1.77 3.63
CA GLN A 150 -17.36 -2.89 2.86
C GLN A 150 -16.10 -3.39 3.53
N VAL A 151 -15.98 -4.71 3.71
CA VAL A 151 -14.78 -5.37 4.21
C VAL A 151 -14.54 -6.64 3.41
N TYR A 152 -13.30 -7.06 3.34
CA TYR A 152 -12.92 -8.39 2.90
C TYR A 152 -12.87 -9.34 4.10
N THR A 153 -12.68 -10.63 3.82
CA THR A 153 -12.63 -11.66 4.86
C THR A 153 -11.20 -12.16 5.03
N LEU A 154 -10.62 -11.98 6.21
CA LEU A 154 -9.39 -12.68 6.60
C LEU A 154 -9.72 -14.15 6.83
N LEU A 155 -9.20 -15.04 5.98
CA LEU A 155 -9.46 -16.47 6.09
C LEU A 155 -8.46 -17.18 7.01
N ALA A 156 -7.19 -16.74 6.99
CA ALA A 156 -6.14 -17.33 7.82
C ALA A 156 -4.97 -16.35 8.04
N GLY A 157 -4.26 -16.52 9.16
CA GLY A 157 -3.04 -15.79 9.47
C GLY A 157 -3.26 -14.33 9.85
N CYS A 158 -2.40 -13.45 9.34
CA CYS A 158 -2.42 -12.02 9.62
C CYS A 158 -2.30 -11.19 8.34
N ASP A 159 -3.24 -10.28 8.11
CA ASP A 159 -3.26 -9.37 6.97
C ASP A 159 -2.81 -7.95 7.31
N VAL A 160 -2.19 -7.76 8.48
CA VAL A 160 -1.56 -6.50 8.83
C VAL A 160 -0.25 -6.37 8.06
N ARG A 161 -0.16 -5.32 7.25
CA ARG A 161 1.00 -5.02 6.41
C ARG A 161 1.39 -3.56 6.58
N ALA A 162 2.69 -3.34 6.81
CA ALA A 162 3.32 -2.03 6.70
C ALA A 162 3.51 -1.60 5.24
N ASP A 163 3.37 -0.31 4.99
CA ASP A 163 3.71 0.40 3.76
C ASP A 163 4.73 1.51 4.07
N ILE A 164 5.77 1.63 3.25
CA ILE A 164 6.82 2.64 3.39
C ILE A 164 6.58 3.75 2.38
N PHE A 165 6.22 4.94 2.87
CA PHE A 165 6.01 6.11 2.02
C PHE A 165 7.17 7.09 2.17
N HIS A 166 7.74 7.53 1.04
CA HIS A 166 8.82 8.50 1.04
C HIS A 166 8.27 9.93 1.15
N THR A 167 8.86 10.71 2.07
CA THR A 167 8.68 12.16 2.19
C THR A 167 10.04 12.84 2.04
N ARG A 168 10.09 14.15 1.78
CA ARG A 168 11.32 14.95 1.73
C ARG A 168 12.09 14.95 3.05
N ALA A 169 11.37 14.86 4.17
CA ALA A 169 11.96 14.81 5.50
C ALA A 169 12.34 13.36 5.91
N GLY A 170 12.17 12.38 5.04
CA GLY A 170 12.46 10.96 5.30
C GLY A 170 11.20 10.08 5.26
N PRO A 171 11.36 8.76 5.22
CA PRO A 171 10.22 7.86 5.08
C PRO A 171 9.31 7.84 6.32
N ILE A 172 8.04 7.51 6.11
CA ILE A 172 7.07 7.16 7.15
C ILE A 172 6.60 5.72 6.95
N VAL A 173 6.27 5.03 8.04
CA VAL A 173 5.77 3.65 8.03
C VAL A 173 4.28 3.65 8.34
N VAL A 174 3.46 3.04 7.49
CA VAL A 174 2.00 3.02 7.65
C VAL A 174 1.52 1.58 7.66
N TYR A 175 1.15 1.05 8.81
CA TYR A 175 0.48 -0.24 8.92
C TYR A 175 -1.00 -0.14 8.55
N LYS A 176 -1.48 -1.16 7.85
CA LYS A 176 -2.87 -1.30 7.41
C LYS A 176 -3.31 -2.75 7.55
N GLN A 177 -4.52 -2.97 8.04
CA GLN A 177 -5.25 -4.24 7.92
C GLN A 177 -5.87 -4.33 6.52
N GLN A 178 -5.35 -5.22 5.67
CA GLN A 178 -5.70 -5.24 4.24
C GLN A 178 -7.15 -5.67 3.98
N SER A 179 -7.79 -6.37 4.92
CA SER A 179 -9.20 -6.74 4.85
C SER A 179 -10.15 -5.59 5.16
N ALA A 180 -9.71 -4.59 5.91
CA ALA A 180 -10.58 -3.52 6.41
C ALA A 180 -10.32 -2.15 5.78
N LEU A 181 -9.17 -1.95 5.12
CA LEU A 181 -8.78 -0.66 4.55
C LEU A 181 -8.49 -0.75 3.05
N HIS A 182 -8.70 0.36 2.35
CA HIS A 182 -8.27 0.51 0.96
C HIS A 182 -6.74 0.37 0.85
N ILE A 183 -6.33 -0.43 -0.13
CA ILE A 183 -4.93 -0.73 -0.42
C ILE A 183 -4.36 0.44 -1.22
N GLU A 184 -3.30 1.06 -0.70
CA GLU A 184 -2.52 2.03 -1.45
C GLU A 184 -1.12 1.48 -1.60
N PHE A 185 -0.67 1.29 -2.83
CA PHE A 185 0.68 0.85 -3.12
C PHE A 185 1.65 2.02 -3.03
N PRO A 186 2.73 1.90 -2.23
CA PRO A 186 3.81 2.85 -2.22
C PRO A 186 4.44 2.99 -3.61
N ARG A 187 4.90 4.20 -3.91
CA ARG A 187 5.59 4.54 -5.16
C ARG A 187 6.85 5.31 -4.81
N ASP A 188 7.87 5.24 -5.67
CA ASP A 188 9.11 6.03 -5.51
C ASP A 188 8.81 7.53 -5.36
N ARG A 189 7.78 7.99 -6.07
CA ARG A 189 7.24 9.35 -5.98
C ARG A 189 5.74 9.29 -5.81
N ASP A 190 5.27 9.60 -4.61
CA ASP A 190 3.84 9.71 -4.33
C ASP A 190 3.33 11.13 -4.65
N PRO A 191 2.46 11.32 -5.67
CA PRO A 191 2.00 12.64 -6.05
C PRO A 191 1.19 13.35 -4.95
N LYS A 192 0.49 12.61 -4.08
CA LYS A 192 -0.30 13.20 -2.99
C LYS A 192 0.63 13.76 -1.92
N ILE A 193 1.67 13.02 -1.54
CA ILE A 193 2.67 13.49 -0.56
C ILE A 193 3.44 14.69 -1.13
N LEU A 194 3.88 14.63 -2.38
CA LEU A 194 4.60 15.75 -3.01
C LEU A 194 3.76 17.02 -3.12
N ALA A 195 2.45 16.89 -3.40
CA ALA A 195 1.53 18.02 -3.42
C ALA A 195 1.34 18.59 -2.01
N LEU A 196 1.12 17.72 -1.01
CA LEU A 196 1.01 18.11 0.39
C LEU A 196 2.24 18.91 0.87
N GLU A 197 3.45 18.39 0.66
CA GLU A 197 4.69 19.04 1.10
C GLU A 197 4.93 20.39 0.42
N ARG A 198 4.50 20.52 -0.84
CA ARG A 198 4.56 21.80 -1.56
C ARG A 198 3.67 22.84 -0.91
N GLU A 199 2.43 22.47 -0.57
CA GLU A 199 1.48 23.37 0.07
C GLU A 199 1.89 23.73 1.50
N ILE A 200 2.41 22.76 2.27
CA ILE A 200 3.01 23.03 3.59
C ILE A 200 4.18 24.01 3.47
N GLY A 201 5.09 23.79 2.51
CA GLY A 201 6.22 24.70 2.29
C GLY A 201 5.80 26.12 1.88
N ARG A 202 4.73 26.23 1.07
CA ARG A 202 4.19 27.50 0.59
C ARG A 202 3.47 28.29 1.68
N HIS A 203 2.65 27.62 2.48
CA HIS A 203 1.72 28.26 3.41
C HIS A 203 2.18 28.23 4.87
N ARG A 204 3.12 27.34 5.21
CA ARG A 204 3.62 27.12 6.58
C ARG A 204 2.49 27.07 7.63
N PRO A 205 1.49 26.21 7.41
CA PRO A 205 0.31 26.18 8.27
C PRO A 205 0.68 25.77 9.70
N ARG A 206 0.02 26.38 10.68
CA ARG A 206 0.14 25.96 12.08
C ARG A 206 -0.69 24.71 12.37
N THR A 207 -1.82 24.57 11.67
CA THR A 207 -2.73 23.43 11.80
C THR A 207 -2.98 22.80 10.43
N PHE A 208 -2.90 21.48 10.36
CA PHE A 208 -3.27 20.67 9.20
C PHE A 208 -4.39 19.70 9.57
N VAL A 209 -5.42 19.63 8.73
CA VAL A 209 -6.56 18.72 8.91
C VAL A 209 -6.55 17.66 7.82
N ASP A 210 -6.36 16.41 8.21
CA ASP A 210 -6.54 15.23 7.37
C ASP A 210 -7.96 14.69 7.53
N ALA A 211 -8.90 15.20 6.72
CA ALA A 211 -10.32 14.98 6.94
C ALA A 211 -10.81 13.56 6.58
N CYS A 212 -10.04 12.83 5.76
CA CYS A 212 -10.27 11.44 5.39
C CYS A 212 -8.94 10.68 5.54
N SER A 213 -8.45 10.58 6.78
CA SER A 213 -7.07 10.23 7.05
C SER A 213 -6.68 8.82 6.60
N GLY A 214 -7.64 7.91 6.41
CA GLY A 214 -7.33 6.51 6.12
C GLY A 214 -6.47 5.94 7.25
N ALA A 215 -5.33 5.33 6.93
CA ALA A 215 -4.35 4.90 7.94
C ALA A 215 -3.37 6.00 8.39
N GLY A 216 -3.62 7.26 8.02
CA GLY A 216 -2.86 8.43 8.48
C GLY A 216 -1.72 8.85 7.57
N THR A 217 -1.63 8.38 6.33
CA THR A 217 -0.47 8.64 5.44
C THR A 217 -0.18 10.14 5.29
N LEU A 218 -1.20 10.96 5.01
CA LEU A 218 -1.01 12.40 4.78
C LEU A 218 -0.82 13.16 6.10
N GLY A 219 -1.58 12.83 7.14
CA GLY A 219 -1.35 13.36 8.50
C GLY A 219 0.07 13.12 9.00
N LEU A 220 0.59 11.90 8.89
CA LEU A 220 1.97 11.56 9.27
C LEU A 220 3.00 12.30 8.42
N ALA A 221 2.76 12.43 7.12
CA ALA A 221 3.64 13.22 6.24
C ALA A 221 3.63 14.70 6.62
N ALA A 222 2.49 15.27 7.03
CA ALA A 222 2.40 16.65 7.51
C ALA A 222 3.16 16.86 8.82
N ILE A 223 3.04 15.94 9.79
CA ILE A 223 3.85 15.97 11.02
C ILE A 223 5.34 15.89 10.67
N ARG A 224 5.72 14.95 9.78
CA ARG A 224 7.10 14.76 9.33
C ARG A 224 7.65 16.00 8.62
N ALA A 225 6.80 16.77 7.93
CA ALA A 225 7.13 18.04 7.31
C ALA A 225 7.19 19.23 8.30
N GLY A 226 6.95 19.00 9.60
CA GLY A 226 7.08 19.98 10.66
C GLY A 226 5.82 20.79 10.96
N VAL A 227 4.63 20.31 10.57
CA VAL A 227 3.38 20.97 10.95
C VAL A 227 3.14 20.78 12.46
N PRO A 228 2.96 21.86 13.25
CA PRO A 228 2.86 21.76 14.72
C PRO A 228 1.60 21.08 15.24
N HIS A 229 0.48 21.19 14.53
CA HIS A 229 -0.80 20.64 14.96
C HIS A 229 -1.46 19.90 13.80
N VAL A 230 -1.71 18.60 13.99
CA VAL A 230 -2.33 17.75 12.97
C VAL A 230 -3.58 17.11 13.53
N ILE A 231 -4.69 17.37 12.86
CA ILE A 231 -5.99 16.78 13.17
C ILE A 231 -6.23 15.66 12.15
N ALA A 232 -6.30 14.42 12.62
CA ALA A 232 -6.63 13.29 11.77
C ALA A 232 -8.06 12.80 12.06
N ASN A 233 -8.88 12.77 11.02
CA ASN A 233 -10.27 12.39 11.10
C ASN A 233 -10.61 11.39 10.00
N ASP A 234 -11.33 10.35 10.35
CA ASP A 234 -11.96 9.45 9.39
C ASP A 234 -13.31 8.98 9.96
N ALA A 235 -14.30 8.82 9.08
CA ALA A 235 -15.59 8.28 9.48
C ALA A 235 -15.56 6.75 9.59
N TRP A 236 -14.54 6.09 9.02
CA TRP A 236 -14.32 4.67 9.19
C TRP A 236 -13.46 4.37 10.42
N TYR A 237 -14.02 3.66 11.40
CA TYR A 237 -13.31 3.36 12.66
C TYR A 237 -11.95 2.70 12.43
N ALA A 238 -11.86 1.69 11.56
CA ALA A 238 -10.60 1.00 11.33
C ALA A 238 -9.52 1.95 10.76
N ALA A 239 -9.90 2.93 9.94
CA ALA A 239 -8.99 3.95 9.44
C ALA A 239 -8.43 4.80 10.59
N ALA A 240 -9.31 5.40 11.39
CA ALA A 240 -8.88 6.23 12.51
C ALA A 240 -8.09 5.44 13.57
N TYR A 241 -8.47 4.18 13.84
CA TYR A 241 -7.72 3.26 14.70
C TYR A 241 -6.29 3.05 14.19
N TRP A 242 -6.13 2.68 12.91
CA TRP A 242 -4.80 2.48 12.32
C TRP A 242 -4.00 3.77 12.22
N THR A 243 -4.66 4.93 12.07
CA THR A 243 -3.99 6.23 12.16
C THR A 243 -3.38 6.44 13.55
N ALA A 244 -4.15 6.19 14.62
CA ALA A 244 -3.66 6.26 15.99
C ALA A 244 -2.47 5.33 16.23
N TYR A 245 -2.61 4.09 15.75
CA TYR A 245 -1.58 3.07 15.87
C TYR A 245 -0.30 3.44 15.10
N ASN A 246 -0.43 4.04 13.92
CA ASN A 246 0.71 4.49 13.12
C ASN A 246 1.41 5.74 13.70
N LEU A 247 0.71 6.59 14.47
CA LEU A 247 1.38 7.63 15.25
C LEU A 247 2.35 7.02 16.26
N GLN A 248 1.95 5.94 16.95
CA GLN A 248 2.81 5.23 17.88
C GLN A 248 3.99 4.56 17.16
N VAL A 249 3.75 3.88 16.03
CA VAL A 249 4.80 3.24 15.21
C VAL A 249 5.89 4.23 14.80
N ASN A 250 5.51 5.47 14.44
CA ASN A 250 6.45 6.47 13.94
C ASN A 250 6.99 7.42 15.01
N ARG A 251 6.62 7.25 16.29
CA ARG A 251 6.89 8.22 17.37
C ARG A 251 8.32 8.79 17.39
N GLU A 252 9.32 7.95 17.13
CA GLU A 252 10.73 8.37 17.15
C GLU A 252 11.09 9.36 16.04
N PHE A 253 10.39 9.31 14.91
CA PHE A 253 10.58 10.19 13.75
C PHE A 253 9.69 11.43 13.78
N LEU A 254 8.71 11.48 14.67
CA LEU A 254 7.75 12.59 14.79
C LEU A 254 8.18 13.62 15.84
N GLY A 255 9.30 13.39 16.53
CA GLY A 255 9.83 14.26 17.59
C GLY A 255 9.60 13.64 18.98
N GLY A 256 10.66 13.58 19.79
CA GLY A 256 10.59 13.08 21.16
C GLY A 256 9.76 13.98 22.09
N PRO A 257 9.63 13.62 23.37
CA PRO A 257 8.90 14.43 24.36
C PRO A 257 9.51 15.85 24.41
N GLY A 258 8.77 16.84 23.92
CA GLY A 258 9.18 18.25 23.92
C GLY A 258 9.10 18.99 22.58
N VAL A 259 8.80 18.32 21.46
CA VAL A 259 8.48 18.99 20.17
C VAL A 259 6.98 19.27 20.11
N PRO A 260 6.51 20.51 19.81
CA PRO A 260 5.09 20.79 19.72
C PRO A 260 4.52 20.13 18.46
N GLY A 261 3.81 19.02 18.68
CA GLY A 261 3.29 18.12 17.66
C GLY A 261 2.19 17.24 18.24
N TRP A 262 1.25 17.82 18.99
CA TRP A 262 0.10 17.03 19.46
C TRP A 262 -0.78 16.69 18.25
N ALA A 263 -0.94 15.40 17.97
CA ALA A 263 -1.93 14.94 17.01
C ALA A 263 -3.23 14.66 17.77
N GLU A 264 -4.28 15.42 17.46
CA GLU A 264 -5.61 15.14 17.99
C GLU A 264 -6.34 14.20 17.02
N LEU A 265 -6.77 13.06 17.55
CA LEU A 265 -7.57 12.09 16.81
C LEU A 265 -9.04 12.25 17.20
N PHE A 266 -9.89 12.47 16.20
CA PHE A 266 -11.34 12.54 16.41
C PHE A 266 -12.03 11.34 15.75
N LEU A 267 -12.84 10.64 16.55
CA LEU A 267 -13.68 9.53 16.11
C LEU A 267 -15.14 10.00 16.10
N SER A 268 -15.79 9.97 14.92
CA SER A 268 -17.22 10.30 14.78
C SER A 268 -17.97 9.07 14.24
N HIS A 269 -18.92 8.53 15.02
CA HIS A 269 -19.67 7.33 14.62
C HIS A 269 -20.99 7.56 13.85
N ARG A 270 -21.58 8.76 13.79
CA ARG A 270 -22.74 9.20 12.93
C ARG A 270 -22.86 10.74 12.95
N PRO A 271 -23.89 11.39 12.37
CA PRO A 271 -23.89 12.49 11.35
C PRO A 271 -23.26 13.84 11.78
N GLN A 272 -22.54 13.82 12.88
CA GLN A 272 -21.63 14.85 13.35
C GLN A 272 -20.38 14.97 12.48
N TYR A 273 -20.26 14.31 11.33
CA TYR A 273 -19.12 14.55 10.42
C TYR A 273 -19.07 16.03 10.00
N ILE A 274 -20.23 16.65 9.74
CA ILE A 274 -20.35 18.09 9.46
C ILE A 274 -20.23 18.91 10.75
N TRP A 275 -20.77 18.44 11.89
CA TRP A 275 -20.72 19.18 13.15
C TRP A 275 -19.35 19.13 13.84
N GLY A 276 -18.59 18.06 13.68
CA GLY A 276 -17.22 17.87 14.12
C GLY A 276 -16.25 18.66 13.26
N LEU A 277 -16.40 18.63 11.93
CA LEU A 277 -15.71 19.58 11.04
C LEU A 277 -16.14 21.03 11.33
N ALA A 278 -17.41 21.31 11.61
CA ALA A 278 -17.89 22.64 11.96
C ALA A 278 -17.46 23.08 13.38
N TRP A 279 -17.24 22.15 14.30
CA TRP A 279 -16.74 22.40 15.64
C TRP A 279 -15.23 22.62 15.64
N VAL A 280 -14.48 21.79 14.92
CA VAL A 280 -13.06 22.05 14.56
C VAL A 280 -12.96 23.38 13.81
N ALA A 281 -13.91 23.67 12.91
CA ALA A 281 -13.99 24.93 12.21
C ALA A 281 -14.19 26.12 13.14
N ARG A 282 -15.15 26.02 14.05
CA ARG A 282 -15.49 27.08 15.00
C ARG A 282 -14.45 27.28 16.09
N ARG A 283 -13.73 26.22 16.49
CA ARG A 283 -12.78 26.26 17.61
C ARG A 283 -11.33 26.53 17.17
N HIS A 284 -10.94 26.12 15.97
CA HIS A 284 -9.53 26.11 15.55
C HIS A 284 -9.22 26.73 14.18
N LEU A 285 -10.21 27.07 13.33
CA LEU A 285 -9.91 27.72 12.05
C LEU A 285 -9.63 29.21 12.22
N LEU A 286 -8.39 29.50 12.59
CA LEU A 286 -7.73 30.74 12.21
C LEU A 286 -7.40 30.70 10.70
N PRO A 287 -7.20 31.87 10.05
CA PRO A 287 -6.92 31.97 8.61
C PRO A 287 -5.67 31.21 8.11
N GLU A 288 -4.92 30.53 8.97
CA GLU A 288 -3.67 29.80 8.66
C GLU A 288 -3.84 28.26 8.63
N THR A 289 -5.03 27.74 8.29
CA THR A 289 -5.31 26.29 8.31
C THR A 289 -5.29 25.64 6.92
N ALA A 290 -4.61 24.51 6.80
CA ALA A 290 -4.62 23.66 5.61
C ALA A 290 -5.50 22.42 5.81
N VAL A 291 -6.31 22.06 4.81
CA VAL A 291 -7.24 20.91 4.84
C VAL A 291 -7.02 20.00 3.63
N SER A 292 -6.85 18.69 3.81
CA SER A 292 -6.88 17.72 2.72
C SER A 292 -8.32 17.18 2.51
N GLY A 293 -8.74 16.99 1.25
CA GLY A 293 -10.11 16.51 0.99
C GLY A 293 -10.43 16.19 -0.47
N GLY A 294 -11.34 15.22 -0.68
CA GLY A 294 -11.90 14.89 -2.00
C GLY A 294 -12.88 15.95 -2.53
N ARG A 295 -13.38 15.77 -3.76
CA ARG A 295 -14.23 16.75 -4.48
C ARG A 295 -15.45 17.28 -3.69
N SER A 296 -15.98 16.54 -2.72
CA SER A 296 -17.15 16.98 -1.93
C SER A 296 -16.85 18.12 -0.95
N LEU A 297 -15.59 18.34 -0.53
CA LEU A 297 -15.23 19.40 0.42
C LEU A 297 -15.15 20.81 -0.19
N ARG A 298 -15.18 20.95 -1.52
CA ARG A 298 -15.02 22.26 -2.20
C ARG A 298 -16.18 23.23 -1.96
N LYS A 299 -17.38 22.74 -1.59
CA LYS A 299 -18.56 23.59 -1.34
C LYS A 299 -18.59 24.21 0.05
N ALA A 300 -17.89 23.64 1.04
CA ALA A 300 -17.94 24.09 2.42
C ALA A 300 -16.87 25.15 2.78
N THR A 301 -15.79 25.26 2.00
CA THR A 301 -14.61 26.05 2.37
C THR A 301 -14.55 27.48 1.83
N ALA A 302 -15.50 27.88 0.98
CA ALA A 302 -15.55 29.23 0.40
C ALA A 302 -15.80 30.35 1.44
N ALA A 303 -16.30 30.01 2.64
CA ALA A 303 -16.67 30.99 3.67
C ALA A 303 -15.56 31.33 4.69
N CYS A 304 -14.46 30.57 4.77
CA CYS A 304 -13.56 30.61 5.95
C CYS A 304 -12.06 30.84 5.66
N ARG A 305 -11.65 31.26 4.45
CA ARG A 305 -10.22 31.40 4.07
C ARG A 305 -9.37 30.15 4.41
N ILE A 306 -9.96 28.96 4.22
CA ILE A 306 -9.31 27.67 4.46
C ILE A 306 -8.54 27.27 3.20
N HIS A 307 -7.27 26.92 3.33
CA HIS A 307 -6.49 26.38 2.21
C HIS A 307 -6.76 24.89 2.06
N CYS A 308 -7.59 24.52 1.08
CA CYS A 308 -7.77 23.11 0.71
C CYS A 308 -6.63 22.64 -0.21
N VAL A 309 -5.99 21.53 0.13
CA VAL A 309 -5.12 20.77 -0.78
C VAL A 309 -5.99 19.77 -1.53
N PRO A 310 -6.37 20.01 -2.79
CA PRO A 310 -7.14 19.05 -3.56
C PRO A 310 -6.26 17.83 -3.87
N THR A 311 -6.61 16.67 -3.32
CA THR A 311 -6.04 15.40 -3.75
C THR A 311 -6.98 14.77 -4.77
N GLU A 312 -6.60 14.74 -6.05
CA GLU A 312 -7.34 13.95 -7.02
C GLU A 312 -7.12 12.47 -6.72
N LYS A 313 -8.21 11.71 -6.50
CA LYS A 313 -8.12 10.24 -6.48
C LYS A 313 -7.68 9.80 -7.88
N PRO A 314 -6.53 9.11 -8.05
CA PRO A 314 -6.21 8.48 -9.32
C PRO A 314 -7.31 7.46 -9.66
N ARG A 315 -7.65 7.37 -10.94
CA ARG A 315 -8.59 6.33 -11.42
C ARG A 315 -8.04 4.95 -11.02
N PRO A 316 -8.87 3.98 -10.62
CA PRO A 316 -8.41 2.62 -10.40
C PRO A 316 -7.75 2.13 -11.69
N MET A 317 -6.44 1.85 -11.64
CA MET A 317 -5.76 1.18 -12.73
C MET A 317 -6.25 -0.26 -12.76
N ARG A 318 -6.70 -0.71 -13.94
CA ARG A 318 -6.83 -2.14 -14.22
C ARG A 318 -5.42 -2.73 -14.09
N SER A 319 -5.24 -3.60 -13.11
CA SER A 319 -4.00 -4.32 -12.85
C SER A 319 -3.72 -5.29 -14.00
N ALA A 320 -3.04 -4.83 -15.05
CA ALA A 320 -2.52 -5.70 -16.11
C ALA A 320 -1.37 -5.13 -16.96
N GLU A 321 -0.90 -3.88 -16.76
CA GLU A 321 0.11 -3.31 -17.65
C GLU A 321 1.44 -2.97 -16.97
N ARG A 322 2.46 -3.71 -17.43
CA ARG A 322 3.91 -3.44 -17.45
C ARG A 322 4.72 -3.74 -16.18
N TYR A 323 5.06 -5.02 -16.03
CA TYR A 323 6.47 -5.42 -15.93
C TYR A 323 6.94 -5.74 -17.36
N GLN A 324 7.43 -4.75 -18.10
CA GLN A 324 8.22 -4.99 -19.30
C GLN A 324 9.69 -4.91 -18.87
N SER A 325 10.36 -6.06 -18.82
CA SER A 325 11.81 -6.14 -18.66
C SER A 325 12.50 -5.44 -19.84
N PRO A 326 13.56 -4.64 -19.62
CA PRO A 326 14.39 -4.18 -20.73
C PRO A 326 15.27 -5.36 -21.17
N GLY A 327 14.96 -5.89 -22.35
CA GLY A 327 15.80 -6.87 -23.02
C GLY A 327 17.10 -6.24 -23.53
N GLY A 328 18.18 -7.01 -23.39
CA GLY A 328 19.28 -7.16 -24.35
C GLY A 328 19.96 -5.88 -24.85
N GLY A 329 21.13 -5.59 -24.29
CA GLY A 329 22.15 -4.83 -25.01
C GLY A 329 22.61 -5.60 -26.25
N GLY A 330 22.65 -4.89 -27.38
CA GLY A 330 23.14 -5.38 -28.66
C GLY A 330 23.42 -4.19 -29.56
N ASP A 331 24.67 -3.74 -29.49
CA ASP A 331 25.49 -3.02 -30.47
C ASP A 331 24.96 -1.82 -31.26
N LEU A 332 25.69 -0.73 -31.03
CA LEU A 332 25.85 0.45 -31.85
C LEU A 332 26.37 0.09 -33.26
N LEU A 333 25.79 0.68 -34.31
CA LEU A 333 26.45 1.49 -35.37
C LEU A 333 25.43 1.86 -36.49
N PRO A 334 25.72 2.88 -37.34
CA PRO A 334 24.82 4.03 -37.49
C PRO A 334 23.95 4.05 -38.75
N ARG A 335 22.93 4.92 -38.67
CA ARG A 335 22.00 5.29 -39.73
C ARG A 335 22.70 5.87 -40.96
N VAL A 336 22.39 5.31 -42.13
CA VAL A 336 22.58 5.94 -43.44
C VAL A 336 21.21 6.40 -43.95
N PRO A 337 21.06 7.62 -44.49
CA PRO A 337 19.78 8.11 -45.01
C PRO A 337 19.61 7.69 -46.47
N VAL A 338 18.52 7.00 -46.81
CA VAL A 338 18.15 6.75 -48.21
C VAL A 338 17.07 7.74 -48.64
N GLN A 339 17.44 8.58 -49.60
CA GLN A 339 16.58 9.49 -50.34
C GLN A 339 15.62 8.75 -51.28
N ALA A 340 14.49 9.41 -51.55
CA ALA A 340 13.44 9.01 -52.48
C ALA A 340 13.86 9.01 -53.96
N ARG A 341 13.23 8.13 -54.76
CA ARG A 341 12.77 8.31 -56.16
C ARG A 341 11.99 7.05 -56.59
N LYS A 342 10.68 7.18 -56.89
CA LYS A 342 10.04 7.29 -58.23
C LYS A 342 10.06 5.99 -59.07
N GLY A 343 8.87 5.38 -59.20
CA GLY A 343 8.10 5.38 -60.45
C GLY A 343 8.23 4.19 -61.41
N ALA A 344 7.04 3.67 -61.78
CA ALA A 344 6.67 2.85 -62.95
C ALA A 344 7.19 1.38 -62.94
N ASP A 345 6.37 0.35 -63.18
CA ASP A 345 5.35 0.24 -64.23
C ASP A 345 4.00 -0.38 -63.76
N LEU A 346 2.94 0.14 -64.37
CA LEU A 346 1.56 -0.39 -64.43
C LEU A 346 1.26 -0.69 -65.91
N PRO A 347 0.20 -1.46 -66.20
CA PRO A 347 -0.79 -1.06 -67.18
C PRO A 347 -1.98 -0.34 -66.53
#